data_AF-A0A1S9MIU2-F1
#
_entry.id   AF-A0A1S9MIU2-F1
#
_cell.length_a   1.000
_cell.length_b   1.000
_cell.length_c   1.000
_cell.angle_alpha   90.00
_cell.angle_beta   90.00
_cell.angle_gamma   90.00
#
_symmetry.space_group_name_H-M   'P 1'
#
loop_
_entity.id
_entity.type
_entity.pdbx_description
1 polymer ?
#
loop_
_entity_poly.entity_id
_entity_poly.type
_entity_poly.pdbx_seq_one_letter_code
_entity_poly.pdbx_strand_id
1 'polypeptide(L)'
;MTLTAEAVHTLEEIAVRFSPDGIPLAVRYDGSILAVDPDADAAHWFGRGGWPDGSDPAANDSEDFASVEHWRVQVRRNSNSALRTFHLQRNPSSPDWFLAEVTDATSAFSP
;
A
#
# COMPACT_ATOMS: atom_id res chain seq x y z
N MET A 1 -16.22 -31.09 -9.14
CA MET A 1 -14.88 -30.46 -9.22
C MET A 1 -15.04 -29.06 -8.68
N THR A 2 -14.52 -28.80 -7.48
CA THR A 2 -14.68 -27.50 -6.82
C THR A 2 -13.55 -26.61 -7.33
N LEU A 3 -13.89 -25.62 -8.16
CA LEU A 3 -12.97 -24.52 -8.49
C LEU A 3 -12.75 -23.74 -7.19
N THR A 4 -11.61 -23.94 -6.54
CA THR A 4 -11.04 -22.90 -5.67
C THR A 4 -10.98 -21.65 -6.53
N ALA A 5 -11.70 -20.60 -6.15
CA ALA A 5 -11.53 -19.30 -6.77
C ALA A 5 -10.07 -18.90 -6.49
N GLU A 6 -9.21 -19.11 -7.48
CA GLU A 6 -7.94 -18.42 -7.57
C GLU A 6 -8.33 -16.95 -7.56
N ALA A 7 -8.14 -16.29 -6.42
CA ALA A 7 -8.39 -14.86 -6.31
C ALA A 7 -7.45 -14.22 -7.33
N VAL A 8 -8.00 -13.85 -8.49
CA VAL A 8 -7.33 -12.95 -9.41
C VAL A 8 -7.22 -11.65 -8.63
N HIS A 9 -6.13 -11.46 -7.91
CA HIS A 9 -5.76 -10.18 -7.33
C HIS A 9 -5.35 -9.31 -8.52
N THR A 10 -6.33 -8.87 -9.31
CA THR A 10 -6.10 -7.83 -10.31
C THR A 10 -5.75 -6.60 -9.51
N LEU A 11 -4.46 -6.31 -9.42
CA LEU A 11 -3.99 -5.11 -8.77
C LEU A 11 -4.62 -3.92 -9.53
N GLU A 12 -5.30 -3.03 -8.80
CA GLU A 12 -5.92 -1.87 -9.41
C GLU A 12 -4.87 -0.78 -9.61
N GLU A 13 -4.74 -0.28 -10.83
CA GLU A 13 -3.88 0.87 -11.11
C GLU A 13 -4.43 2.11 -10.38
N ILE A 14 -3.57 2.74 -9.58
CA ILE A 14 -3.93 3.91 -8.78
C ILE A 14 -2.98 5.07 -9.05
N ALA A 15 -3.49 6.29 -8.91
CA ALA A 15 -2.63 7.48 -8.97
C ALA A 15 -2.22 7.88 -7.56
N VAL A 16 -0.92 7.90 -7.30
CA VAL A 16 -0.34 8.31 -6.02
C VAL A 16 0.39 9.63 -6.21
N ARG A 17 0.12 10.59 -5.33
CA ARG A 17 0.80 11.88 -5.30
C ARG A 17 1.83 11.85 -4.19
N PHE A 18 3.09 12.12 -4.54
CA PHE A 18 4.20 12.22 -3.60
C PHE A 18 4.57 13.68 -3.32
N SER A 19 5.18 13.90 -2.16
CA SER A 19 5.88 15.13 -1.81
C SER A 19 7.20 15.22 -2.58
N PRO A 20 7.84 16.40 -2.63
CA PRO A 20 9.19 16.55 -3.17
C PRO A 20 10.22 15.64 -2.48
N ASP A 21 9.97 15.32 -1.20
CA ASP A 21 10.79 14.42 -0.37
C ASP A 21 10.52 12.93 -0.64
N GLY A 22 9.62 12.60 -1.58
CA GLY A 22 9.28 11.21 -1.91
C GLY A 22 8.29 10.55 -0.95
N ILE A 23 7.57 11.33 -0.14
CA ILE A 23 6.57 10.81 0.81
C ILE A 23 5.18 10.86 0.17
N PRO A 24 4.38 9.79 0.21
CA PRO A 24 3.02 9.80 -0.33
C PRO A 24 2.14 10.79 0.44
N LEU A 25 1.45 11.67 -0.29
CA LEU A 25 0.56 12.71 0.25
C LEU A 25 -0.92 12.42 -0.02
N ALA A 26 -1.23 11.80 -1.14
CA ALA A 26 -2.61 11.47 -1.50
C ALA A 26 -2.66 10.27 -2.46
N VAL A 27 -3.73 9.51 -2.39
CA VAL A 27 -4.02 8.37 -3.25
C VAL A 27 -5.37 8.57 -3.92
N ARG A 28 -5.45 8.40 -5.25
CA ARG A 28 -6.71 8.36 -5.98
C ARG A 28 -7.17 6.90 -6.09
N TYR A 29 -8.27 6.58 -5.44
CA TYR A 29 -8.87 5.25 -5.40
C TYR A 29 -10.38 5.36 -5.67
N ASP A 30 -10.92 4.52 -6.57
CA ASP A 30 -12.35 4.49 -6.91
C ASP A 30 -12.94 5.89 -7.21
N GLY A 31 -12.23 6.68 -8.04
CA GLY A 31 -12.62 8.05 -8.39
C GLY A 31 -12.56 9.07 -7.24
N SER A 32 -12.16 8.66 -6.04
CA SER A 32 -12.01 9.53 -4.86
C SER A 32 -10.54 9.79 -4.56
N ILE A 33 -10.22 11.03 -4.19
CA ILE A 33 -8.89 11.38 -3.69
C ILE A 33 -8.91 11.27 -2.16
N LEU A 34 -8.02 10.45 -1.62
CA LEU A 34 -7.85 10.19 -0.20
C LEU A 34 -6.53 10.80 0.24
N ALA A 35 -6.56 11.62 1.28
CA ALA A 35 -5.35 12.25 1.81
C ALA A 35 -4.64 11.26 2.74
N VAL A 36 -3.32 11.13 2.57
CA VAL A 36 -2.48 10.42 3.54
C VAL A 36 -2.51 11.21 4.84
N ASP A 37 -2.74 10.51 5.93
CA ASP A 37 -2.75 11.10 7.25
C ASP A 37 -1.31 11.44 7.66
N PRO A 38 -0.98 12.71 7.95
CA PRO A 38 0.39 13.12 8.26
C PRO A 38 0.84 12.70 9.66
N ASP A 39 -0.09 12.39 10.56
CA ASP A 39 0.19 11.90 11.91
C ASP A 39 0.40 10.38 11.91
N ALA A 40 0.02 9.69 10.83
CA ALA A 40 0.27 8.28 10.61
C ALA A 40 1.63 8.04 9.96
N ASP A 41 2.41 7.13 10.54
CA ASP A 41 3.69 6.74 9.96
C ASP A 41 3.48 5.98 8.63
N ALA A 42 4.19 6.42 7.59
CA ALA A 42 4.19 5.77 6.30
C ALA A 42 5.37 4.79 6.22
N ALA A 43 5.07 3.49 6.10
CA ALA A 43 6.11 2.49 5.95
C ALA A 43 6.49 2.32 4.48
N HIS A 44 7.79 2.34 4.19
CA HIS A 44 8.37 2.17 2.86
C HIS A 44 9.42 1.06 2.89
N TRP A 45 9.32 0.11 1.97
CA TRP A 45 10.32 -0.95 1.81
C TRP A 45 10.38 -1.46 0.37
N PHE A 46 11.46 -2.13 0.02
CA PHE A 46 11.63 -2.79 -1.28
C PHE A 46 11.64 -4.32 -1.06
N GLY A 47 10.92 -5.07 -1.89
CA GLY A 47 10.86 -6.54 -1.77
C GLY A 47 10.44 -7.22 -3.08
N ARG A 48 10.61 -8.55 -3.18
CA ARG A 48 10.26 -9.31 -4.41
C ARG A 48 8.81 -9.85 -4.44
N GLY A 49 7.99 -9.47 -3.46
CA GLY A 49 6.57 -9.82 -3.39
C GLY A 49 6.20 -10.60 -2.12
N GLY A 50 5.14 -10.13 -1.45
CA GLY A 50 4.61 -10.71 -0.21
C GLY A 50 5.07 -9.98 1.05
N TRP A 51 4.17 -9.88 2.03
CA TRP A 51 4.42 -9.32 3.36
C TRP A 51 5.68 -9.93 4.01
N PRO A 52 6.41 -9.19 4.87
CA PRO A 52 7.42 -9.81 5.72
C PRO A 52 6.71 -10.58 6.85
N ASP A 53 6.40 -11.85 6.63
CA ASP A 53 6.22 -12.77 7.75
C ASP A 53 7.62 -13.13 8.28
N GLY A 54 8.09 -12.38 9.27
CA GLY A 54 9.18 -12.79 10.15
C GLY A 54 10.63 -12.64 9.66
N SER A 55 10.94 -11.77 8.70
CA SER A 55 12.34 -11.50 8.33
C SER A 55 12.85 -10.20 8.93
N ASP A 56 13.93 -10.27 9.70
CA ASP A 56 14.66 -9.16 10.29
C ASP A 56 14.84 -7.98 9.31
N PRO A 57 14.60 -6.73 9.74
CA PRO A 57 14.79 -5.55 8.90
C PRO A 57 16.24 -5.33 8.44
N ALA A 58 17.19 -6.12 8.96
CA ALA A 58 18.61 -6.09 8.62
C ALA A 58 18.97 -6.84 7.32
N ALA A 59 18.02 -7.52 6.65
CA ALA A 59 18.31 -8.33 5.46
C ALA A 59 18.20 -7.58 4.12
N ASN A 60 17.85 -6.29 4.11
CA ASN A 60 17.51 -5.55 2.89
C ASN A 60 18.66 -4.70 2.31
N ASP A 61 19.91 -4.95 2.70
CA ASP A 61 21.11 -4.35 2.08
C ASP A 61 21.54 -5.15 0.82
N SER A 62 20.59 -5.43 -0.07
CA SER A 62 20.87 -6.06 -1.37
C SER A 62 20.61 -5.06 -2.48
N GLU A 63 21.66 -4.31 -2.82
CA GLU A 63 21.67 -3.17 -3.75
C GLU A 63 21.39 -3.48 -5.24
N ASP A 64 21.10 -4.71 -5.69
CA ASP A 64 21.26 -4.99 -7.14
C ASP A 64 20.21 -5.86 -7.85
N PHE A 65 18.96 -5.99 -7.38
CA PHE A 65 17.95 -6.67 -8.22
C PHE A 65 16.55 -6.09 -8.07
N ALA A 66 16.19 -5.16 -8.96
CA ALA A 66 14.81 -4.80 -9.36
C ALA A 66 13.73 -5.26 -8.36
N SER A 67 13.74 -4.67 -7.17
CA SER A 67 12.77 -4.98 -6.12
C SER A 67 11.49 -4.18 -6.37
N VAL A 68 10.34 -4.80 -6.12
CA VAL A 68 9.05 -4.10 -6.08
C VAL A 68 9.11 -3.10 -4.93
N GLU A 69 8.73 -1.87 -5.22
CA GLU A 69 8.63 -0.80 -4.23
C GLU A 69 7.28 -0.93 -3.52
N HIS A 70 7.30 -0.99 -2.19
CA HIS A 70 6.11 -1.16 -1.37
C HIS A 70 5.92 0.03 -0.44
N TRP A 71 4.71 0.58 -0.42
CA TRP A 71 4.31 1.61 0.53
C TRP A 71 3.08 1.17 1.31
N ARG A 72 3.10 1.41 2.62
CA ARG A 72 1.92 1.30 3.48
C ARG A 72 1.61 2.66 4.05
N VAL A 73 0.44 3.17 3.69
CA VAL A 73 -0.01 4.50 4.10
C VAL A 73 -1.37 4.42 4.75
N GLN A 74 -1.58 5.20 5.80
CA GLN A 74 -2.92 5.44 6.30
C GLN A 74 -3.50 6.64 5.58
N VAL A 75 -4.66 6.48 4.99
CA VAL A 75 -5.36 7.56 4.32
C VAL A 75 -6.77 7.70 4.88
N ARG A 76 -7.33 8.89 4.72
CA ARG A 76 -8.71 9.19 5.05
C ARG A 76 -9.32 10.07 3.97
N ARG A 77 -10.63 9.90 3.76
CA ARG A 77 -11.38 10.73 2.81
C ARG A 77 -11.56 12.16 3.31
N ASN A 78 -11.77 12.29 4.62
CA ASN A 78 -11.89 13.55 5.35
C ASN A 78 -11.58 13.27 6.82
N SER A 79 -11.42 14.32 7.64
CA SER A 79 -11.09 14.20 9.07
C SER A 79 -12.13 13.45 9.90
N ASN A 80 -13.33 13.21 9.35
CA ASN A 80 -14.43 12.52 10.03
C ASN A 80 -14.62 11.07 9.53
N SER A 81 -13.77 10.61 8.61
CA SER A 81 -13.81 9.26 8.05
C SER A 81 -12.80 8.36 8.76
N ALA A 82 -13.13 7.07 8.86
CA ALA A 82 -12.19 6.07 9.35
C ALA A 82 -10.90 6.06 8.52
N LEU A 83 -9.77 5.85 9.20
CA LEU A 83 -8.48 5.63 8.56
C LEU A 83 -8.50 4.28 7.83
N ARG A 84 -8.05 4.30 6.58
CA ARG A 84 -7.83 3.10 5.79
C ARG A 84 -6.35 2.95 5.56
N THR A 85 -5.86 1.74 5.77
CA THR A 85 -4.52 1.37 5.40
C THR A 85 -4.54 0.93 3.93
N PHE A 86 -3.76 1.59 3.09
CA PHE A 86 -3.52 1.14 1.73
C PHE A 86 -2.10 0.60 1.59
N HIS A 87 -2.00 -0.56 0.96
CA HIS A 87 -0.74 -1.17 0.56
C HIS A 87 -0.56 -0.96 -0.95
N LEU A 88 0.39 -0.10 -1.28
CA LEU A 88 0.74 0.29 -2.64
C LEU A 88 1.97 -0.50 -3.07
N GLN A 89 1.98 -0.91 -4.33
CA GLN A 89 3.09 -1.62 -4.94
C GLN A 89 3.44 -0.94 -6.26
N ARG A 90 4.73 -0.74 -6.51
CA ARG A 90 5.23 -0.25 -7.77
C ARG A 90 6.30 -1.19 -8.29
N ASN A 91 6.01 -1.75 -9.45
CA ASN A 91 6.93 -2.70 -10.07
C ASN A 91 8.08 -1.93 -10.71
N PRO A 92 9.35 -2.34 -10.57
CA PRO A 92 10.49 -1.62 -11.13
C PRO A 92 10.44 -1.51 -12.67
N SER A 93 9.77 -2.46 -13.33
CA SER A 93 9.58 -2.45 -14.78
C SER A 93 8.45 -1.52 -15.26
N SER A 94 7.67 -0.95 -14.34
CA SER A 94 6.50 -0.10 -14.66
C SER A 94 6.53 1.20 -13.84
N PRO A 95 6.22 2.35 -14.45
CA PRO A 95 6.08 3.59 -13.67
C PRO A 95 4.85 3.60 -12.77
N ASP A 96 3.87 2.74 -13.05
CA ASP A 96 2.54 2.75 -12.47
C ASP A 96 2.49 2.17 -11.04
N TRP A 97 1.63 2.78 -10.22
CA TRP A 97 1.33 2.31 -8.88
C TRP A 97 0.10 1.42 -8.89
N PHE A 98 0.19 0.35 -8.13
CA PHE A 98 -0.83 -0.68 -8.03
C PHE A 98 -1.28 -0.81 -6.60
N LEU A 99 -2.59 -0.97 -6.40
CA LEU A 99 -3.14 -1.27 -5.10
C LEU A 99 -3.15 -2.78 -4.87
N ALA A 100 -2.37 -3.21 -3.88
CA ALA A 100 -2.30 -4.61 -3.48
C ALA A 100 -3.37 -4.97 -2.46
N GLU A 101 -3.56 -4.12 -1.46
CA GLU A 101 -4.51 -4.38 -0.39
C GLU A 101 -5.04 -3.08 0.22
N VAL A 102 -6.32 -3.11 0.59
CA VAL A 102 -6.94 -2.10 1.44
C VAL A 102 -7.45 -2.75 2.71
N THR A 103 -7.00 -2.25 3.85
CA THR A 103 -7.51 -2.64 5.16
C THR A 103 -8.19 -1.44 5.77
N ASP A 104 -9.51 -1.48 5.90
CA ASP A 104 -10.22 -0.50 6.72
C ASP A 104 -9.85 -0.76 8.19
N ALA A 105 -9.51 0.29 8.94
CA ALA A 105 -9.46 0.18 10.39
C ALA A 105 -10.90 0.04 10.89
N THR A 106 -11.48 -1.14 10.69
CA THR A 106 -12.77 -1.45 11.27
C THR A 106 -12.57 -1.38 12.77
N SER A 107 -13.27 -0.45 13.43
CA SER A 107 -13.41 -0.43 14.87
C SER A 107 -14.19 -1.67 15.29
N ALA A 108 -13.54 -2.83 15.27
CA ALA A 108 -14.05 -4.04 15.90
C ALA A 108 -13.83 -3.87 17.40
N PHE A 109 -14.86 -3.40 18.11
CA PHE A 109 -15.30 -3.94 19.40
C PHE A 109 -16.56 -3.17 19.84
N SER A 110 -17.72 -3.82 19.70
CA SER A 110 -18.95 -3.44 20.40
C SER A 110 -19.39 -4.65 21.24
N PRO A 111 -19.36 -4.59 22.58
CA PRO A 111 -20.10 -5.51 23.45
C PRO A 111 -21.59 -5.16 23.48
#